data_AF-A0A0D7A187-F1
#
_entry.id   AF-A0A0D7A187-F1
#
_cell.length_a   1.000
_cell.length_b   1.000
_cell.length_c   1.000
_cell.angle_alpha   90.00
_cell.angle_beta   90.00
_cell.angle_gamma   90.00
#
_symmetry.space_group_name_H-M   'P 1'
#
loop_
_entity.id
_entity.type
_entity.pdbx_description
1 polymer ?
#
loop_
_entity_poly.entity_id
_entity_poly.type
_entity_poly.pdbx_seq_one_letter_code
_entity_poly.pdbx_strand_id
1 'polypeptide(L)'
;AGKIFSYTNTIHESWKAHFEKAAQENNAGDSSDDEDVDEDALDFGDLSDSTASALPSSAFFPFASEMDWSLADWMVHENIPHGAFNRLLRIPGLRDALHLSYHNTRHLHKIVDSVPERAGKWRTKVLAFPEDPDEKFFLRHRDPLEAIRSLWQDPAFRDKIVYVPERVFNSEENRVFNEMWTGKW
;
A
#
# COMPACT_ATOMS: atom_id res chain seq x y z
N ALA A 1 16.27 -23.77 -56.24
CA ALA A 1 17.22 -23.89 -55.12
C ALA A 1 16.54 -23.29 -53.89
N GLY A 2 16.16 -24.15 -52.93
CA GLY A 2 15.51 -23.72 -51.70
C GLY A 2 16.53 -23.40 -50.60
N LYS A 3 16.29 -22.32 -49.87
CA LYS A 3 16.85 -22.11 -48.53
C LYS A 3 15.68 -21.81 -47.60
N ILE A 4 15.33 -22.80 -46.80
CA ILE A 4 14.43 -22.63 -45.66
C ILE A 4 15.30 -22.05 -44.55
N PHE A 5 15.01 -20.82 -44.14
CA PHE A 5 15.61 -20.23 -42.95
C PHE A 5 14.96 -20.89 -41.73
N SER A 6 15.77 -21.64 -40.97
CA SER A 6 15.33 -22.29 -39.73
C SER A 6 15.04 -21.25 -38.64
N TYR A 7 13.94 -21.51 -37.94
CA TYR A 7 13.39 -20.79 -36.79
C TYR A 7 14.47 -20.45 -35.75
N THR A 8 14.69 -19.17 -35.45
CA THR A 8 15.45 -18.76 -34.27
C THR A 8 14.53 -18.93 -33.07
N ASN A 9 14.62 -20.07 -32.38
CA ASN A 9 14.04 -20.19 -31.04
C ASN A 9 14.66 -19.08 -30.18
N THR A 10 13.80 -18.21 -29.66
CA THR A 10 14.24 -17.19 -28.73
C THR A 10 14.77 -17.86 -27.47
N ILE A 11 15.73 -17.22 -26.79
CA ILE A 11 16.30 -17.74 -25.54
C ILE A 11 15.17 -18.10 -24.55
N HIS A 12 14.13 -17.27 -24.50
CA HIS A 12 12.93 -17.49 -23.70
C HIS A 12 12.18 -18.80 -24.04
N GLU A 13 12.02 -19.15 -25.31
CA GLU A 13 11.40 -20.41 -25.73
C GLU A 13 12.26 -21.63 -25.37
N SER A 14 13.59 -21.50 -25.48
CA SER A 14 14.50 -22.55 -25.02
C SER A 14 14.40 -22.78 -23.50
N TRP A 15 14.31 -21.71 -22.71
CA TRP A 15 14.11 -21.80 -21.27
C TRP A 15 12.73 -22.36 -20.92
N LYS A 16 11.69 -21.93 -21.63
CA LYS A 16 10.33 -22.44 -21.44
C LYS A 16 10.27 -23.94 -21.68
N ALA A 17 10.86 -24.43 -22.76
CA ALA A 17 10.95 -25.87 -23.06
C ALA A 17 11.74 -26.63 -21.99
N HIS A 18 12.82 -26.04 -21.46
CA HIS A 18 13.58 -26.63 -20.36
C HIS A 18 12.74 -26.77 -19.09
N PHE A 19 11.98 -25.74 -18.72
CA PHE A 19 11.10 -25.76 -17.54
C PHE A 19 9.90 -26.69 -17.71
N GLU A 20 9.29 -26.74 -18.90
CA GLU A 20 8.20 -27.68 -19.20
C GLU A 20 8.67 -29.14 -19.12
N LYS A 21 9.87 -29.44 -19.64
CA LYS A 21 10.47 -30.77 -19.55
C LYS A 21 10.78 -31.17 -18.10
N ALA A 22 11.39 -30.27 -17.33
CA ALA A 22 11.67 -30.51 -15.91
C ALA A 22 10.38 -30.68 -15.08
N ALA A 23 9.31 -29.95 -15.41
CA ALA A 23 8.00 -30.14 -14.79
C ALA A 23 7.39 -31.51 -15.12
N GLN A 24 7.55 -32.00 -16.35
CA GLN A 24 7.07 -33.33 -16.76
C GLN A 24 7.87 -34.48 -16.13
N GLU A 25 9.17 -34.30 -15.90
CA GLU A 25 10.01 -35.28 -15.21
C GLU A 25 9.67 -35.36 -13.70
N ASN A 26 9.24 -34.26 -13.09
CA ASN A 26 8.80 -34.23 -11.69
C ASN A 26 7.34 -34.68 -11.47
N ASN A 27 6.53 -34.76 -12.52
CA ASN A 27 5.10 -35.12 -12.43
C ASN A 27 4.82 -36.63 -12.62
N ALA A 28 5.85 -37.47 -12.55
CA ALA A 28 5.70 -38.94 -12.60
C ALA A 28 5.41 -39.56 -11.22
N GLY A 29 5.24 -38.75 -10.18
CA GLY A 29 4.96 -39.20 -8.83
C GLY A 29 4.02 -38.25 -8.11
N ASP A 30 2.84 -38.78 -7.83
CA ASP A 30 1.87 -38.36 -6.83
C ASP A 30 0.66 -37.57 -7.34
N SER A 31 -0.44 -38.32 -7.37
CA SER A 31 -1.81 -37.88 -7.57
C SER A 31 -2.42 -37.79 -6.18
N SER A 32 -2.54 -36.59 -5.63
CA SER A 32 -3.56 -36.30 -4.62
C SER A 32 -4.42 -35.15 -5.10
N ASP A 33 -5.68 -35.47 -5.39
CA ASP A 33 -6.77 -34.52 -5.35
C ASP A 33 -6.89 -34.05 -3.90
N ASP A 34 -6.50 -32.81 -3.62
CA ASP A 34 -6.87 -32.15 -2.37
C ASP A 34 -7.78 -30.97 -2.72
N GLU A 35 -9.05 -31.17 -2.39
CA GLU A 35 -10.10 -30.17 -2.48
C GLU A 35 -9.76 -28.95 -1.63
N ASP A 36 -10.16 -27.79 -2.12
CA ASP A 36 -10.12 -26.51 -1.41
C ASP A 36 -10.86 -26.63 -0.06
N VAL A 37 -10.12 -26.74 1.04
CA VAL A 37 -10.67 -26.54 2.38
C VAL A 37 -10.47 -25.08 2.78
N ASP A 38 -11.60 -24.36 2.81
CA ASP A 38 -11.73 -23.09 3.50
C ASP A 38 -11.46 -23.26 5.01
N GLU A 39 -10.25 -22.97 5.46
CA GLU A 39 -9.96 -22.79 6.89
C GLU A 39 -9.89 -21.30 7.24
N ASP A 40 -11.07 -20.70 7.42
CA ASP A 40 -11.22 -19.55 8.29
C ASP A 40 -11.15 -20.02 9.76
N ALA A 41 -10.38 -19.27 10.56
CA ALA A 41 -10.34 -19.21 12.03
C ALA A 41 -9.14 -19.88 12.73
N LEU A 42 -8.02 -19.15 12.77
CA LEU A 42 -7.15 -19.17 13.94
C LEU A 42 -7.40 -17.93 14.79
N ASP A 43 -8.14 -18.16 15.87
CA ASP A 43 -8.35 -17.32 17.04
C ASP A 43 -7.00 -17.08 17.73
N PHE A 44 -6.44 -15.88 17.57
CA PHE A 44 -5.31 -15.43 18.38
C PHE A 44 -5.86 -14.62 19.55
N GLY A 45 -6.02 -15.33 20.67
CA GLY A 45 -6.40 -14.76 21.95
C GLY A 45 -5.44 -13.69 22.44
N ASP A 46 -6.06 -12.60 22.91
CA ASP A 46 -5.68 -11.74 24.03
C ASP A 46 -4.20 -11.74 24.47
N LEU A 47 -3.48 -10.73 23.99
CA LEU A 47 -2.32 -10.18 24.71
C LEU A 47 -2.59 -8.71 25.00
N SER A 48 -3.30 -8.49 26.11
CA SER A 48 -3.22 -7.25 26.87
C SER A 48 -1.85 -7.14 27.55
N ASP A 49 -1.00 -6.24 27.05
CA ASP A 49 -0.25 -5.37 27.95
C ASP A 49 0.00 -4.00 27.32
N SER A 50 -0.26 -2.99 28.12
CA SER A 50 -0.19 -1.59 27.76
C SER A 50 1.25 -1.11 27.82
N THR A 51 1.86 -0.84 26.67
CA THR A 51 2.91 0.17 26.60
C THR A 51 2.61 1.15 25.48
N ALA A 52 2.32 2.38 25.91
CA ALA A 52 2.20 3.54 25.05
C ALA A 52 3.51 3.80 24.28
N SER A 53 3.35 4.42 23.12
CA SER A 53 4.37 5.16 22.37
C SER A 53 5.55 4.37 21.78
N ALA A 54 5.33 3.83 20.58
CA ALA A 54 6.26 3.98 19.46
C ALA A 54 5.53 3.56 18.18
N LEU A 55 5.22 4.52 17.30
CA LEU A 55 5.04 4.15 15.89
C LEU A 55 6.32 3.38 15.50
N PRO A 56 6.26 2.16 14.94
CA PRO A 56 7.44 1.56 14.35
C PRO A 56 7.88 2.52 13.22
N SER A 57 8.89 3.32 13.54
CA SER A 57 9.56 4.25 12.65
C SER A 57 10.44 3.46 11.67
N SER A 58 9.96 2.34 11.14
CA SER A 58 10.53 1.78 9.94
C SER A 58 9.96 2.60 8.78
N ALA A 59 10.81 3.11 7.90
CA ALA A 59 10.39 3.79 6.68
C ALA A 59 9.43 2.94 5.81
N PHE A 60 9.33 1.65 6.12
CA PHE A 60 8.58 0.63 5.42
C PHE A 60 7.29 0.20 6.13
N PHE A 61 6.89 0.80 7.25
CA PHE A 61 5.57 0.51 7.84
C PHE A 61 4.46 0.73 6.79
N PRO A 62 3.51 -0.19 6.59
CA PRO A 62 3.09 -1.31 7.46
C PRO A 62 3.81 -2.66 7.26
N PHE A 63 4.84 -2.72 6.41
CA PHE A 63 5.52 -3.96 6.04
C PHE A 63 6.51 -4.42 7.12
N ALA A 64 6.75 -5.73 7.16
CA ALA A 64 7.61 -6.34 8.17
C ALA A 64 9.11 -6.08 7.90
N SER A 65 9.49 -5.88 6.63
CA SER A 65 10.86 -5.62 6.22
C SER A 65 10.93 -4.77 4.94
N GLU A 66 12.12 -4.27 4.62
CA GLU A 66 12.38 -3.59 3.34
C GLU A 66 12.14 -4.51 2.14
N MET A 67 12.49 -5.81 2.25
CA MET A 67 12.26 -6.80 1.19
C MET A 67 10.76 -7.02 0.94
N ASP A 68 9.99 -7.10 2.03
CA ASP A 68 8.54 -7.24 2.03
C ASP A 68 7.86 -6.04 1.35
N TRP A 69 8.33 -4.82 1.63
CA TRP A 69 7.87 -3.61 0.93
C TRP A 69 8.32 -3.56 -0.54
N SER A 70 9.59 -3.89 -0.83
CA SER A 70 10.17 -3.78 -2.18
C SER A 70 9.47 -4.70 -3.18
N LEU A 71 9.10 -5.91 -2.77
CA LEU A 71 8.37 -6.83 -3.64
C LEU A 71 6.93 -6.33 -3.92
N ALA A 72 6.27 -5.76 -2.92
CA ALA A 72 4.96 -5.13 -3.10
C ALA A 72 5.04 -3.89 -4.00
N ASP A 73 6.05 -3.05 -3.81
CA ASP A 73 6.30 -1.86 -4.62
C ASP A 73 6.58 -2.22 -6.08
N TRP A 74 7.42 -3.24 -6.32
CA TRP A 74 7.68 -3.79 -7.66
C TRP A 74 6.39 -4.29 -8.33
N MET A 75 5.55 -5.03 -7.62
CA MET A 75 4.28 -5.55 -8.14
C MET A 75 3.38 -4.40 -8.65
N VAL A 76 3.29 -3.31 -7.88
CA VAL A 76 2.47 -2.14 -8.22
C VAL A 76 3.07 -1.39 -9.40
N HIS A 77 4.38 -1.15 -9.42
CA HIS A 77 5.06 -0.45 -10.51
C HIS A 77 4.94 -1.18 -11.85
N GLU A 78 5.10 -2.50 -11.86
CA GLU A 78 5.00 -3.32 -13.07
C GLU A 78 3.56 -3.68 -13.46
N ASN A 79 2.55 -3.23 -12.70
CA ASN A 79 1.13 -3.54 -12.91
C ASN A 79 0.87 -5.05 -13.05
N ILE A 80 1.51 -5.86 -12.21
CA ILE A 80 1.37 -7.32 -12.27
C ILE A 80 -0.07 -7.72 -11.89
N PRO A 81 -0.76 -8.54 -12.71
CA PRO A 81 -2.09 -9.00 -12.36
C PRO A 81 -2.06 -9.88 -11.11
N HIS A 82 -3.03 -9.69 -10.21
CA HIS A 82 -3.10 -10.38 -8.92
C HIS A 82 -2.97 -11.90 -9.03
N GLY A 83 -3.55 -12.49 -10.08
CA GLY A 83 -3.44 -13.93 -10.34
C GLY A 83 -2.01 -14.41 -10.62
N ALA A 84 -1.21 -13.60 -11.34
CA ALA A 84 0.20 -13.94 -11.59
C ALA A 84 1.04 -13.78 -10.32
N PHE A 85 0.79 -12.73 -9.54
CA PHE A 85 1.46 -12.52 -8.27
C PHE A 85 1.14 -13.63 -7.25
N ASN A 86 -0.12 -14.06 -7.16
CA ASN A 86 -0.49 -15.19 -6.31
C ASN A 86 0.18 -16.50 -6.75
N ARG A 87 0.37 -16.73 -8.05
CA ARG A 87 1.13 -17.90 -8.54
C ARG A 87 2.61 -17.83 -8.15
N LEU A 88 3.22 -16.64 -8.18
CA LEU A 88 4.58 -16.43 -7.70
C LEU A 88 4.68 -16.76 -6.20
N LEU A 89 3.76 -16.24 -5.39
CA LEU A 89 3.77 -16.47 -3.93
C LEU A 89 3.45 -17.92 -3.53
N ARG A 90 2.83 -18.71 -4.41
CA ARG A 90 2.60 -20.15 -4.22
C ARG A 90 3.85 -21.01 -4.43
N ILE A 91 4.96 -20.45 -4.95
CA ILE A 91 6.20 -21.21 -5.12
C ILE A 91 6.69 -21.63 -3.71
N PRO A 92 6.86 -22.95 -3.46
CA PRO A 92 7.23 -23.44 -2.13
C PRO A 92 8.59 -22.89 -1.71
N GLY A 93 8.68 -22.41 -0.47
CA GLY A 93 9.90 -21.84 0.11
C GLY A 93 10.20 -20.38 -0.29
N LEU A 94 9.51 -19.80 -1.27
CA LEU A 94 9.76 -18.42 -1.70
C LEU A 94 9.42 -17.42 -0.58
N ARG A 95 8.26 -17.59 0.05
CA ARG A 95 7.79 -16.72 1.14
C ARG A 95 8.74 -16.75 2.33
N ASP A 96 9.21 -17.94 2.69
CA ASP A 96 10.10 -18.12 3.84
C ASP A 96 11.50 -17.57 3.55
N ALA A 97 11.99 -17.74 2.32
CA ALA A 97 13.29 -17.21 1.89
C ALA A 97 13.33 -15.67 1.84
N LEU A 98 12.22 -15.03 1.48
CA LEU A 98 12.09 -13.57 1.40
C LEU A 98 11.50 -12.95 2.68
N HIS A 99 11.11 -13.77 3.65
CA HIS A 99 10.45 -13.36 4.90
C HIS A 99 9.24 -12.43 4.66
N LEU A 100 8.39 -12.78 3.70
CA LEU A 100 7.22 -11.95 3.35
C LEU A 100 6.11 -12.07 4.40
N SER A 101 5.50 -10.94 4.72
CA SER A 101 4.36 -10.88 5.65
C SER A 101 3.06 -11.35 5.01
N TYR A 102 2.96 -11.33 3.67
CA TYR A 102 1.80 -11.74 2.91
C TYR A 102 2.00 -13.04 2.11
N HIS A 103 0.92 -13.80 1.96
CA HIS A 103 0.88 -15.07 1.22
C HIS A 103 0.05 -14.96 -0.08
N ASN A 104 -0.69 -13.88 -0.25
CA ASN A 104 -1.44 -13.56 -1.47
C ASN A 104 -1.69 -12.05 -1.56
N THR A 105 -2.19 -11.61 -2.72
CA THR A 105 -2.50 -10.21 -2.99
C THR A 105 -3.59 -9.66 -2.04
N ARG A 106 -4.54 -10.49 -1.62
CA ARG A 106 -5.59 -10.06 -0.68
C ARG A 106 -5.01 -9.69 0.69
N HIS A 107 -4.07 -10.49 1.19
CA HIS A 107 -3.41 -10.23 2.46
C HIS A 107 -2.49 -9.01 2.37
N LEU A 108 -1.81 -8.84 1.23
CA LEU A 108 -1.06 -7.61 0.93
C LEU A 108 -1.97 -6.37 1.04
N HIS A 109 -3.14 -6.38 0.40
CA HIS A 109 -4.10 -5.27 0.53
C HIS A 109 -4.57 -5.07 1.97
N LYS A 110 -4.82 -6.15 2.72
CA LYS A 110 -5.21 -6.06 4.14
C LYS A 110 -4.12 -5.38 4.99
N ILE A 111 -2.84 -5.63 4.70
CA ILE A 111 -1.72 -4.95 5.38
C ILE A 111 -1.72 -3.47 5.03
N VAL A 112 -1.92 -3.10 3.77
CA VAL A 112 -2.03 -1.70 3.34
C VAL A 112 -3.23 -1.00 3.98
N ASP A 113 -4.39 -1.66 4.02
CA ASP A 113 -5.62 -1.15 4.62
C ASP A 113 -5.53 -1.03 6.15
N SER A 114 -4.58 -1.72 6.79
CA SER A 114 -4.33 -1.59 8.24
C SER A 114 -3.68 -0.26 8.60
N VAL A 115 -3.13 0.47 7.62
CA VAL A 115 -2.54 1.79 7.84
C VAL A 115 -3.65 2.75 8.28
N PRO A 116 -3.57 3.33 9.49
CA PRO A 116 -4.60 4.24 9.96
C PRO A 116 -4.72 5.45 9.02
N GLU A 117 -5.96 5.89 8.79
CA GLU A 117 -6.23 7.09 8.00
C GLU A 117 -5.41 8.27 8.54
N ARG A 118 -4.59 8.87 7.68
CA ARG A 118 -3.91 10.12 8.00
C ARG A 118 -4.97 11.18 8.26
N ALA A 119 -4.75 12.01 9.27
CA ALA A 119 -5.61 13.12 9.67
C ALA A 119 -6.96 12.76 10.33
N GLY A 120 -7.04 11.59 10.96
CA GLY A 120 -8.18 11.22 11.81
C GLY A 120 -9.36 10.63 11.04
N LYS A 121 -10.40 10.22 11.76
CA LYS A 121 -11.55 9.53 11.15
C LYS A 121 -12.49 10.48 10.44
N TRP A 122 -12.81 10.19 9.18
CA TRP A 122 -13.90 10.88 8.49
C TRP A 122 -15.26 10.57 9.13
N ARG A 123 -16.09 11.60 9.26
CA ARG A 123 -17.48 11.52 9.71
C ARG A 123 -18.37 12.13 8.64
N THR A 124 -19.52 11.51 8.41
CA THR A 124 -20.53 12.01 7.49
C THR A 124 -21.77 12.39 8.29
N LYS A 125 -22.22 13.63 8.17
CA LYS A 125 -23.50 14.11 8.70
C LYS A 125 -24.44 14.35 7.55
N VAL A 126 -25.69 13.95 7.72
CA VAL A 126 -26.76 14.27 6.78
C VAL A 126 -27.47 15.51 7.30
N LEU A 127 -27.51 16.55 6.50
CA LEU A 127 -28.28 17.76 6.73
C LEU A 127 -29.52 17.69 5.85
N ALA A 128 -30.68 18.01 6.41
CA ALA A 128 -31.92 18.20 5.70
C ALA A 128 -32.53 19.52 6.19
N PHE A 129 -33.08 20.31 5.27
CA PHE A 129 -33.69 21.58 5.61
C PHE A 129 -35.21 21.41 5.73
N PRO A 130 -35.87 22.16 6.64
CA PRO A 130 -37.32 22.07 6.79
C PRO A 130 -38.11 22.46 5.54
N GLU A 131 -37.53 23.29 4.67
CA GLU A 131 -38.13 23.77 3.44
C GLU A 131 -38.23 22.66 2.38
N ASP A 132 -37.23 21.77 2.31
CA ASP A 132 -37.17 20.64 1.39
C ASP A 132 -36.65 19.38 2.11
N PRO A 133 -37.53 18.64 2.83
CA PRO A 133 -37.14 17.48 3.62
C PRO A 133 -36.59 16.30 2.80
N ASP A 134 -36.95 16.24 1.52
CA ASP A 134 -36.50 15.23 0.57
C ASP A 134 -35.07 15.49 0.06
N GLU A 135 -34.57 16.73 0.20
CA GLU A 135 -33.22 17.10 -0.20
C GLU A 135 -32.22 16.87 0.95
N LYS A 136 -31.30 15.92 0.75
CA LYS A 136 -30.29 15.50 1.73
C LYS A 136 -28.91 15.97 1.32
N PHE A 137 -28.25 16.74 2.18
CA PHE A 137 -26.88 17.20 2.00
C PHE A 137 -25.93 16.38 2.87
N PHE A 138 -24.87 15.85 2.28
CA PHE A 138 -23.88 15.05 3.00
C PHE A 138 -22.67 15.93 3.35
N LEU A 139 -22.56 16.30 4.63
CA LEU A 139 -21.40 16.99 5.16
C LEU A 139 -20.37 15.97 5.64
N ARG A 140 -19.25 15.84 4.91
CA ARG A 140 -18.08 15.09 5.37
C ARG A 140 -17.13 16.01 6.13
N HIS A 141 -16.81 15.65 7.37
CA HIS A 141 -15.92 16.40 8.24
C HIS A 141 -15.05 15.48 9.10
N ARG A 142 -14.01 16.03 9.72
CA ARG A 142 -13.09 15.31 10.63
C ARG A 142 -12.73 16.20 11.82
N ASP A 143 -12.08 15.64 12.83
CA ASP A 143 -11.56 16.43 13.96
C ASP A 143 -10.40 17.31 13.46
N PRO A 144 -10.49 18.65 13.58
CA PRO A 144 -9.42 19.55 13.16
C PRO A 144 -8.11 19.28 13.92
N LEU A 145 -8.16 18.86 15.19
CA LEU A 145 -6.97 18.58 15.98
C LEU A 145 -6.24 17.33 15.48
N GLU A 146 -6.98 16.26 15.15
CA GLU A 146 -6.39 15.05 14.55
C GLU A 146 -5.77 15.37 13.18
N ALA A 147 -6.43 16.24 12.39
CA ALA A 147 -5.91 16.66 11.11
C ALA A 147 -4.62 17.48 11.21
N ILE A 148 -4.57 18.46 12.12
CA ILE A 148 -3.37 19.27 12.37
C ILE A 148 -2.23 18.38 12.89
N ARG A 149 -2.49 17.49 13.86
CA ARG A 149 -1.48 16.57 14.39
C ARG A 149 -0.89 15.69 13.29
N SER A 150 -1.72 15.17 12.40
CA SER A 150 -1.23 14.35 11.29
C SER A 150 -0.38 15.14 10.30
N LEU A 151 -0.69 16.41 10.03
CA LEU A 151 0.13 17.26 9.16
C LEU A 151 1.48 17.55 9.79
N TRP A 152 1.52 17.77 11.11
CA TRP A 152 2.77 18.04 11.83
C TRP A 152 3.65 16.81 12.02
N GLN A 153 3.07 15.61 12.04
CA GLN A 153 3.84 14.36 12.11
C GLN A 153 4.50 13.98 10.79
N ASP A 154 4.04 14.52 9.66
CA ASP A 154 4.55 14.14 8.34
C ASP A 154 5.83 14.93 8.00
N PRO A 155 6.99 14.25 7.86
CA PRO A 155 8.26 14.91 7.56
C PRO A 155 8.25 15.74 6.28
N ALA A 156 7.36 15.44 5.32
CA ALA A 156 7.26 16.18 4.06
C ALA A 156 6.83 17.65 4.26
N PHE A 157 6.26 17.99 5.42
CA PHE A 157 5.82 19.35 5.75
C PHE A 157 6.76 20.06 6.72
N ARG A 158 7.84 19.42 7.18
CA ARG A 158 8.74 19.97 8.20
C ARG A 158 9.20 21.41 7.87
N ASP A 159 9.60 21.65 6.63
CA ASP A 159 10.15 22.94 6.20
C ASP A 159 9.07 23.95 5.78
N LYS A 160 7.80 23.54 5.79
CA LYS A 160 6.65 24.37 5.38
C LYS A 160 5.86 24.92 6.57
N ILE A 161 6.14 24.47 7.80
CA ILE A 161 5.43 24.93 8.99
C ILE A 161 6.06 26.23 9.47
N VAL A 162 5.27 27.30 9.47
CA VAL A 162 5.69 28.62 9.95
C VAL A 162 5.08 28.89 11.31
N TYR A 163 5.94 29.07 12.32
CA TYR A 163 5.53 29.33 13.71
C TYR A 163 5.55 30.81 14.08
N VAL A 164 6.34 31.60 13.34
CA VAL A 164 6.54 33.01 13.60
C VAL A 164 6.17 33.79 12.35
N PRO A 165 5.38 34.84 12.48
CA PRO A 165 5.01 35.69 11.36
C PRO A 165 6.20 36.44 10.80
N GLU A 166 6.19 36.63 9.49
CA GLU A 166 7.31 37.19 8.74
C GLU A 166 6.82 38.29 7.81
N ARG A 167 7.71 39.25 7.52
CA ARG A 167 7.42 40.29 6.53
C ARG A 167 8.03 39.86 5.20
N VAL A 168 7.16 39.44 4.29
CA VAL A 168 7.55 39.11 2.93
C VAL A 168 7.43 40.34 2.04
N PHE A 169 8.47 40.61 1.24
CA PHE A 169 8.52 41.71 0.28
C PHE A 169 8.78 41.16 -1.12
N ASN A 170 8.25 41.83 -2.15
CA ASN A 170 8.55 41.50 -3.54
C ASN A 170 9.85 42.18 -4.00
N SER A 171 10.22 41.99 -5.27
CA SER A 171 11.40 42.62 -5.88
C SER A 171 11.35 44.15 -5.94
N GLU A 172 10.17 44.75 -5.78
CA GLU A 172 9.94 46.19 -5.76
C GLU A 172 9.86 46.74 -4.33
N GLU A 173 10.27 45.96 -3.32
CA GLU A 173 10.19 46.26 -1.88
C GLU A 173 8.76 46.52 -1.36
N ASN A 174 7.74 46.13 -2.12
CA ASN A 174 6.36 46.20 -1.69
C ASN A 174 6.04 45.00 -0.80
N ARG A 175 5.35 45.26 0.32
CA ARG A 175 4.97 44.21 1.28
C ARG A 175 3.88 43.31 0.69
N VAL A 176 4.06 42.00 0.82
CA VAL A 176 3.15 40.97 0.30
C VAL A 176 2.34 40.32 1.44
N PHE A 177 1.02 40.30 1.28
CA PHE A 177 0.06 39.69 2.21
C PHE A 177 -0.62 38.51 1.53
N ASN A 178 -0.01 37.33 1.59
CA ASN A 178 -0.55 36.13 0.94
C ASN A 178 -1.10 35.12 1.96
N GLU A 179 -0.52 35.07 3.15
CA GLU A 179 -0.89 34.13 4.21
C GLU A 179 -1.16 34.88 5.51
N MET A 180 -1.89 34.25 6.43
CA MET A 180 -2.21 34.86 7.73
C MET A 180 -0.95 35.31 8.50
N TRP A 181 0.13 34.53 8.41
CA TRP A 181 1.39 34.83 9.09
C TRP A 181 2.22 35.93 8.42
N THR A 182 1.86 36.41 7.22
CA THR A 182 2.51 37.60 6.61
C THR A 182 1.76 38.92 6.91
N GLY A 183 0.63 38.81 7.64
CA GLY A 183 -0.25 39.88 8.09
C GLY A 183 0.36 40.87 9.09
N LYS A 184 -0.38 41.94 9.38
CA LYS A 184 -0.15 42.79 10.55
C LYS A 184 -1.07 42.27 11.65
N TRP A 185 -0.49 41.54 12.60
CA TRP A 185 -1.13 41.04 13.82
C TRP A 185 -0.58 41.83 15.01
#